data_AF-A0AAD1C5Q4-F1
#
_entry.id   AF-A0AAD1C5Q4-F1
#
_cell.length_a   1.000
_cell.length_b   1.000
_cell.length_c   1.000
_cell.angle_alpha   90.00
_cell.angle_beta   90.00
_cell.angle_gamma   90.00
#
_symmetry.space_group_name_H-M   'P 1'
#
loop_
_entity.id
_entity.type
_entity.pdbx_description
1 polymer ?
#
loop_
_entity_poly.entity_id
_entity_poly.type
_entity_poly.pdbx_seq_one_letter_code
_entity_poly.pdbx_strand_id
1 'polypeptide(L)' 'MSKDESLALCSVKTFAEMTGVSIEEAIAWVDDGTIPSLKLAGFRMVNLARLREDLLKGKTEFSAGDY' A
#
# COMPACT_ATOMS: atom_id res chain seq x y z
N MET A 1 16.36 -15.89 -5.61
CA MET A 1 15.10 -15.29 -5.13
C MET A 1 14.04 -15.61 -6.16
N SER A 2 13.12 -16.52 -5.85
CA SER A 2 12.13 -17.02 -6.79
C SER A 2 11.15 -15.91 -7.16
N LYS A 3 10.76 -15.83 -8.44
CA LYS A 3 9.80 -14.86 -9.04
C LYS A 3 8.36 -14.97 -8.52
N ASP A 4 8.21 -15.46 -7.29
CA ASP A 4 6.97 -15.76 -6.58
C ASP A 4 6.91 -14.93 -5.29
N GLU A 5 7.46 -13.72 -5.31
CA GLU A 5 7.06 -12.68 -4.36
C GLU A 5 5.63 -12.31 -4.78
N SER A 6 4.70 -13.21 -4.41
CA SER A 6 3.27 -13.09 -4.64
C SER A 6 2.89 -11.65 -4.44
N LEU A 7 2.21 -11.03 -5.43
CA LEU A 7 1.69 -9.68 -5.28
C LEU A 7 0.88 -9.65 -3.98
N ALA A 8 1.51 -9.17 -2.90
CA ALA A 8 0.92 -9.15 -1.59
C ALA A 8 0.01 -7.93 -1.62
N LEU A 9 -1.24 -8.18 -1.98
CA LEU A 9 -2.25 -7.15 -2.17
C LEU A 9 -3.30 -7.31 -1.10
N CYS A 10 -3.79 -6.19 -0.62
CA CYS A 10 -4.99 -6.16 0.19
C CYS A 10 -5.92 -5.04 -0.28
N SER A 11 -7.19 -5.16 0.10
CA SER A 11 -8.13 -4.06 -0.11
C SER A 11 -7.72 -2.87 0.76
N VAL A 12 -8.07 -1.66 0.33
CA VAL A 12 -7.85 -0.43 1.13
C VAL A 12 -8.50 -0.54 2.51
N LYS A 13 -9.68 -1.17 2.57
CA LYS A 13 -10.37 -1.46 3.84
C LYS A 13 -9.55 -2.35 4.76
N THR A 14 -9.03 -3.46 4.26
CA THR A 14 -8.19 -4.38 5.05
C THR A 14 -6.92 -3.68 5.52
N PHE A 15 -6.32 -2.83 4.67
CA PHE A 15 -5.17 -2.02 5.07
C PHE A 15 -5.51 -1.10 6.25
N ALA A 16 -6.63 -0.38 6.17
CA ALA A 16 -7.10 0.50 7.24
C ALA A 16 -7.31 -0.26 8.56
N GLU A 17 -7.94 -1.44 8.51
CA GLU A 17 -8.15 -2.30 9.67
C GLU A 17 -6.83 -2.80 10.27
N MET A 18 -5.82 -3.10 9.44
CA MET A 18 -4.50 -3.55 9.90
C MET A 18 -3.67 -2.43 10.55
N THR A 19 -3.74 -1.21 10.02
CA THR A 19 -2.97 -0.07 10.52
C THR A 19 -3.68 0.71 11.63
N GLY A 20 -4.97 0.48 11.82
CA GLY A 20 -5.79 1.18 12.80
C GLY A 20 -6.20 2.59 12.38
N VAL A 21 -6.02 2.94 11.11
CA VAL A 21 -6.46 4.23 10.55
C VAL A 21 -7.87 4.13 9.98
N SER A 22 -8.51 5.27 9.74
CA SER A 22 -9.82 5.30 9.10
C SER A 22 -9.75 4.83 7.64
N ILE A 23 -10.86 4.32 7.10
CA ILE A 23 -10.91 3.93 5.69
C ILE A 23 -10.76 5.16 4.77
N GLU A 24 -11.29 6.31 5.18
CA GLU A 24 -11.17 7.58 4.45
C GLU A 24 -9.71 8.05 4.35
N GLU A 25 -8.95 7.93 5.44
CA GLU A 25 -7.53 8.25 5.47
C GLU A 25 -6.71 7.29 4.60
N ALA A 26 -6.99 5.99 4.68
CA ALA A 26 -6.34 5.01 3.82
C ALA A 26 -6.65 5.24 2.33
N ILE A 27 -7.87 5.68 1.99
CA ILE A 27 -8.23 6.08 0.62
C ILE A 27 -7.43 7.32 0.20
N ALA A 28 -7.35 8.34 1.06
CA ALA A 28 -6.58 9.54 0.77
C ALA A 28 -5.12 9.22 0.47
N TRP A 29 -4.48 8.36 1.27
CA TRP A 29 -3.09 7.94 1.07
C TRP A 29 -2.86 7.17 -0.24
N VAL A 30 -3.87 6.43 -0.69
CA VAL A 30 -3.82 5.72 -1.97
C VAL A 30 -4.01 6.68 -3.14
N ASP A 31 -4.86 7.69 -2.97
CA ASP A 31 -5.21 8.65 -4.02
C ASP A 31 -4.13 9.71 -4.23
N ASP A 32 -3.48 10.16 -3.16
CA ASP A 32 -2.39 11.13 -3.20
C ASP A 32 -1.00 10.52 -3.39
N GLY A 33 -0.91 9.18 -3.45
CA GLY A 33 0.35 8.48 -3.65
C GLY A 33 1.23 8.39 -2.40
N THR A 34 0.68 8.56 -1.21
CA THR A 34 1.39 8.33 0.06
C THR A 34 1.78 6.87 0.24
N ILE A 35 0.89 5.93 -0.10
CA ILE A 35 1.17 4.48 -0.01
C ILE A 35 1.11 3.81 -1.38
N PRO A 36 1.91 2.77 -1.62
CA PRO A 36 1.96 2.13 -2.93
C PRO A 36 0.64 1.41 -3.21
N SER A 37 0.06 1.70 -4.38
CA SER A 37 -1.18 1.06 -4.83
C SER A 37 -1.07 0.59 -6.27
N LEU A 38 -1.95 -0.34 -6.65
CA LEU A 38 -2.10 -0.76 -8.04
C LEU A 38 -3.56 -1.00 -8.39
N LYS A 39 -3.88 -0.81 -9.67
CA LYS A 39 -5.22 -1.05 -10.21
C LYS A 39 -5.31 -2.47 -10.74
N LEU A 40 -6.15 -3.30 -10.13
CA LEU A 40 -6.42 -4.68 -10.54
C LEU A 40 -7.89 -4.82 -10.92
N ALA A 41 -8.17 -5.17 -12.18
CA ALA A 41 -9.54 -5.36 -12.70
C ALA A 41 -10.51 -4.21 -12.38
N GLY A 42 -10.01 -2.96 -12.35
CA GLY A 42 -10.81 -1.77 -12.03
C GLY A 42 -10.79 -1.36 -10.55
N PHE A 43 -10.35 -2.22 -9.65
CA PHE A 43 -10.27 -1.95 -8.21
C PHE A 43 -8.88 -1.47 -7.82
N ARG A 44 -8.81 -0.57 -6.83
CA ARG A 44 -7.56 -0.10 -6.25
C ARG A 44 -7.17 -0.97 -5.06
N MET A 45 -5.96 -1.50 -5.09
CA MET A 45 -5.42 -2.38 -4.05
C MET A 45 -4.11 -1.82 -3.52
N VAL A 46 -3.88 -1.97 -2.22
CA VAL A 46 -2.62 -1.57 -1.59
C VAL A 46 -1.56 -2.63 -1.87
N ASN A 47 -0.39 -2.20 -2.32
CA ASN A 47 0.74 -3.06 -2.62
C ASN A 47 1.62 -3.26 -1.37
N LEU A 48 1.28 -4.26 -0.56
CA LEU A 48 2.00 -4.59 0.67
C LEU A 48 3.43 -5.08 0.39
N ALA A 49 3.67 -5.72 -0.75
CA ALA A 49 5.01 -6.17 -1.12
C ALA A 49 5.94 -4.95 -1.27
N ARG A 50 5.48 -3.92 -1.99
CA ARG A 50 6.24 -2.67 -2.13
C ARG A 50 6.40 -1.94 -0.81
N LEU A 51 5.32 -1.81 -0.04
CA LEU A 51 5.36 -1.16 1.27
C LEU A 51 6.38 -1.84 2.20
N ARG A 52 6.35 -3.17 2.26
CA ARG A 52 7.30 -3.98 3.04
C ARG A 52 8.73 -3.79 2.55
N GLU A 53 8.95 -3.78 1.25
CA GLU A 53 10.28 -3.58 0.67
C GLU A 53 10.87 -2.23 1.11
N ASP A 54 10.08 -1.15 1.05
CA ASP A 54 10.53 0.18 1.42
C ASP A 54 10.80 0.29 2.94
N LEU A 55 9.96 -0.33 3.77
CA LEU A 55 10.23 -0.47 5.21
C LEU A 55 11.53 -1.24 5.48
N LEU A 56 11.78 -2.34 4.78
CA LEU A 56 13.01 -3.13 4.91
C LEU A 56 14.26 -2.38 4.42
N LYS A 57 14.10 -1.45 3.48
CA LYS A 57 15.16 -0.53 3.03
C LYS A 57 15.42 0.62 4.02
N GLY A 58 14.64 0.70 5.10
CA GLY A 58 14.80 1.71 6.14
C GLY A 58 13.99 2.98 5.93
N LYS A 59 12.99 2.96 5.03
CA LYS A 59 12.04 4.08 4.93
C LYS A 59 11.19 4.13 6.19
N THR A 60 11.15 5.28 6.85
CA THR A 60 10.43 5.48 8.12
C THR A 60 9.19 6.36 7.98
N GLU A 61 9.08 7.11 6.88
CA GLU A 61 7.99 8.05 6.63
C GLU A 61 7.49 7.87 5.20
N PHE A 62 6.18 8.04 5.02
CA PHE A 62 5.50 7.98 3.73
C PHE A 62 4.73 9.29 3.57
N SER A 63 4.88 9.96 2.42
CA SER A 63 4.30 11.27 2.12
C SER A 63 3.61 11.29 0.77
N ALA A 64 2.65 12.20 0.60
CA ALA A 64 1.95 12.39 -0.66
C ALA A 64 2.93 12.56 -1.84
N GLY A 65 2.69 11.83 -2.92
CA GLY A 65 3.53 11.80 -4.12
C GLY A 65 4.73 10.83 -4.06
N ASP A 66 4.87 10.03 -3.01
CA ASP A 66 5.89 8.97 -2.92
C ASP A 66 5.69 7.86 -3.96
N TYR A 67 4.46 7.67 -4.46
CA TYR A 67 4.03 6.61 -5.40
C TYR A 67 3.07 7.14 -6.47
#